data_AF-A0AAN9R5C1-F1
#
_entry.id   AF-A0AAN9R5C1-F1
#
_cell.length_a   1.000
_cell.length_b   1.000
_cell.length_c   1.000
_cell.angle_alpha   90.00
_cell.angle_beta   90.00
_cell.angle_gamma   90.00
#
_symmetry.space_group_name_H-M   'P 1'
#
loop_
_entity.id
_entity.type
_entity.pdbx_description
1 polymer ?
#
loop_
_entity_poly.entity_id
_entity_poly.type
_entity_poly.pdbx_seq_one_letter_code
_entity_poly.pdbx_strand_id
1 'polypeptide(L)'
;MLGKFTTTRTSQPPCDIQVTERDNLTSYNLRLHLCLEASKKRKRKMGVRGEKGVVWLSKVIVAMTVIASGSGWLAEGQPEAKFKCSGEATCHGLADYKNSNATTLRHIQTLFNVKHLLDIVGANNLPSNTLGNYTVVPNQVVKVPFPCKCGNNTGLSNGVPRYKIKEGDTLSGIADTVFAGLMKYQQIQVANKLPDANNITAGDTLWIPLPCSCDQVGSSSVVHYAHLVESGSSIEALAQQYSTTQQILLSLNGIDDPKSLQAGQVLDVPLRACSSSVKNDSLDFPLLVPNATYTYTANECVKCKCDSSNDYTLQCEPSQRNPTNWSVCPSMECSKNIFIGTTTSTGSCNSKICDYNGYSSRNISVSLRTDDSCEPPDASGASRSTLQVLLCSNLFTVIHFILFLLYVL
;
A
#
# COMPACT_ATOMS: atom_id res chain seq x y z
N MET A 1 -30.39 79.64 12.83
CA MET A 1 -30.96 78.88 11.69
C MET A 1 -29.92 77.85 11.25
N LEU A 2 -30.34 76.58 11.12
CA LEU A 2 -29.85 75.51 10.22
C LEU A 2 -28.33 75.43 9.97
N GLY A 3 -27.54 74.40 10.30
CA GLY A 3 -27.77 72.95 10.42
C GLY A 3 -26.69 72.23 9.59
N LYS A 4 -26.05 71.15 10.10
CA LYS A 4 -25.62 69.94 9.34
C LYS A 4 -24.85 68.93 10.20
N PHE A 5 -25.18 67.66 9.94
CA PHE A 5 -24.73 66.40 10.55
C PHE A 5 -23.23 66.12 10.40
N THR A 6 -22.64 65.39 11.36
CA THR A 6 -21.47 64.53 11.12
C THR A 6 -21.65 63.14 11.74
N THR A 7 -21.51 62.15 10.86
CA THR A 7 -21.63 60.71 11.05
C THR A 7 -20.45 60.14 11.83
N THR A 8 -20.73 59.25 12.79
CA THR A 8 -19.73 58.40 13.47
C THR A 8 -19.18 57.35 12.50
N ARG A 9 -17.87 57.41 12.23
CA ARG A 9 -17.14 56.43 11.40
C ARG A 9 -16.61 55.32 12.31
N THR A 10 -17.12 54.11 12.13
CA THR A 10 -16.55 52.86 12.67
C THR A 10 -15.13 52.65 12.11
N SER A 11 -14.17 52.43 13.00
CA SER A 11 -12.77 52.16 12.66
C SER A 11 -12.55 50.69 12.27
N GLN A 12 -12.02 50.48 11.07
CA GLN A 12 -11.63 49.21 10.46
C GLN A 12 -10.48 48.50 11.23
N PRO A 13 -10.42 47.15 11.26
CA PRO A 13 -9.31 46.41 11.88
C PRO A 13 -8.04 46.43 11.01
N PRO A 14 -6.83 46.36 11.61
CA PRO A 14 -5.57 46.44 10.87
C PRO A 14 -5.09 45.03 10.52
N CYS A 15 -5.57 44.46 9.41
CA CYS A 15 -4.93 43.34 8.70
C CYS A 15 -5.72 43.11 7.40
N ASP A 16 -5.56 44.01 6.44
CA ASP A 16 -6.01 43.78 5.07
C ASP A 16 -4.74 43.57 4.22
N ILE A 17 -4.41 42.30 3.94
CA ILE A 17 -3.28 41.94 3.07
C ILE A 17 -3.88 41.61 1.71
N GLN A 18 -3.90 42.59 0.82
CA GLN A 18 -4.28 42.38 -0.58
C GLN A 18 -3.10 41.74 -1.32
N VAL A 19 -3.34 40.61 -1.99
CA VAL A 19 -2.36 39.89 -2.81
C VAL A 19 -2.33 40.53 -4.20
N THR A 20 -1.17 40.99 -4.65
CA THR A 20 -0.97 41.36 -6.06
C THR A 20 0.00 40.39 -6.71
N GLU A 21 -0.13 40.19 -8.03
CA GLU A 21 0.45 39.11 -8.85
C GLU A 21 1.99 39.12 -8.98
N ARG A 22 2.71 39.74 -8.02
CA ARG A 22 4.17 39.89 -8.07
C ARG A 22 4.89 39.73 -6.71
N ASP A 23 4.25 39.12 -5.70
CA ASP A 23 4.87 38.88 -4.39
C ASP A 23 5.53 37.48 -4.29
N ASN A 24 6.84 37.44 -4.00
CA ASN A 24 7.61 36.20 -3.78
C ASN A 24 7.43 35.66 -2.34
N LEU A 25 7.46 34.33 -2.15
CA LEU A 25 7.10 33.60 -0.92
C LEU A 25 7.79 34.13 0.37
N THR A 26 8.99 34.66 0.24
CA THR A 26 9.79 35.22 1.34
C THR A 26 9.19 36.52 1.92
N SER A 27 8.55 37.34 1.09
CA SER A 27 7.89 38.60 1.50
C SER A 27 6.63 38.33 2.34
N TYR A 28 5.90 37.27 1.98
CA TYR A 28 4.68 36.84 2.67
C TYR A 28 4.98 36.32 4.09
N ASN A 29 5.98 35.43 4.21
CA ASN A 29 6.36 34.83 5.50
C ASN A 29 6.87 35.87 6.51
N LEU A 30 7.57 36.92 6.04
CA LEU A 30 8.05 37.99 6.92
C LEU A 30 6.90 38.85 7.48
N ARG A 31 5.89 39.18 6.66
CA ARG A 31 4.70 39.92 7.09
C ARG A 31 3.83 39.12 8.06
N LEU A 32 3.70 37.82 7.84
CA LEU A 32 2.97 36.91 8.73
C LEU A 32 3.64 36.81 10.12
N HIS A 33 4.98 36.73 10.14
CA HIS A 33 5.75 36.63 11.38
C HIS A 33 5.65 37.91 12.23
N LEU A 34 5.68 39.10 11.59
CA LEU A 34 5.51 40.38 12.26
C LEU A 34 4.10 40.56 12.86
N CYS A 35 3.05 40.06 12.19
CA CYS A 35 1.70 40.05 12.74
C CYS A 35 1.54 39.11 13.95
N LEU A 36 2.17 37.94 13.91
CA LEU A 36 2.15 36.97 15.02
C LEU A 36 2.87 37.49 16.27
N GLU A 37 3.97 38.22 16.11
CA GLU A 37 4.68 38.85 17.23
C GLU A 37 3.85 39.97 17.89
N ALA A 38 3.15 40.78 17.10
CA ALA A 38 2.28 41.85 17.62
C ALA A 38 1.10 41.30 18.45
N SER A 39 0.57 40.13 18.06
CA SER A 39 -0.47 39.39 18.79
C SER A 39 0.01 38.83 20.14
N LYS A 40 1.21 38.23 20.17
CA LYS A 40 1.79 37.67 21.41
C LYS A 40 2.11 38.75 22.45
N LYS A 41 2.45 39.97 22.02
CA LYS A 41 2.76 41.09 22.93
C LYS A 41 1.52 41.64 23.66
N ARG A 42 0.30 41.46 23.13
CA ARG A 42 -0.95 41.86 23.82
C ARG A 42 -1.40 40.87 24.89
N LYS A 43 -1.17 39.56 24.72
CA LYS A 43 -1.60 38.54 25.71
C LYS A 43 -0.79 38.54 27.01
N ARG A 44 0.42 39.10 27.03
CA ARG A 44 1.23 39.24 28.27
C ARG A 44 0.84 40.43 29.16
N LYS A 45 -0.11 41.27 28.75
CA LYS A 45 -0.48 42.51 29.48
C LYS A 45 -1.80 42.43 30.26
N MET A 46 -2.45 41.27 30.30
CA MET A 46 -3.71 41.06 31.03
C MET A 46 -3.58 39.83 31.94
N GLY A 47 -3.15 40.06 33.18
CA GLY A 47 -3.35 39.15 34.30
C GLY A 47 -3.34 39.97 35.58
N VAL A 48 -4.33 39.76 36.46
CA VAL A 48 -4.34 39.95 37.94
C VAL A 48 -5.78 39.82 38.51
N ARG A 49 -5.99 38.78 39.35
CA ARG A 49 -6.55 38.72 40.73
C ARG A 49 -8.04 39.03 41.07
N GLY A 50 -8.69 38.09 41.81
CA GLY A 50 -9.33 38.36 43.13
C GLY A 50 -10.86 38.30 43.34
N GLU A 51 -11.33 37.25 44.04
CA GLU A 51 -12.42 37.10 45.08
C GLU A 51 -13.82 37.79 45.08
N LYS A 52 -14.86 36.93 45.25
CA LYS A 52 -16.07 36.91 46.15
C LYS A 52 -17.21 37.98 46.10
N GLY A 53 -18.48 37.51 45.98
CA GLY A 53 -19.66 38.07 46.71
C GLY A 53 -21.02 38.26 45.99
N VAL A 54 -21.94 37.30 46.18
CA VAL A 54 -23.44 37.20 46.09
C VAL A 54 -24.29 38.52 46.00
N VAL A 55 -25.34 38.69 45.17
CA VAL A 55 -26.80 38.49 45.48
C VAL A 55 -27.76 38.85 44.29
N TRP A 56 -28.58 37.86 43.89
CA TRP A 56 -30.02 37.80 43.46
C TRP A 56 -30.67 38.43 42.18
N LEU A 57 -31.46 37.52 41.55
CA LEU A 57 -32.76 37.61 40.83
C LEU A 57 -32.87 37.96 39.33
N SER A 58 -33.23 36.91 38.57
CA SER A 58 -34.42 36.82 37.67
C SER A 58 -34.16 36.62 36.17
N LYS A 59 -34.32 35.34 35.79
CA LYS A 59 -34.95 34.81 34.56
C LYS A 59 -34.75 35.58 33.25
N VAL A 60 -33.78 35.11 32.46
CA VAL A 60 -33.91 35.03 31.01
C VAL A 60 -33.32 33.69 30.56
N ILE A 61 -34.17 32.76 30.13
CA ILE A 61 -33.76 31.54 29.43
C ILE A 61 -33.45 31.96 27.99
N VAL A 62 -32.17 32.03 27.64
CA VAL A 62 -31.71 32.10 26.26
C VAL A 62 -30.88 30.86 26.01
N ALA A 63 -31.34 30.06 25.05
CA ALA A 63 -30.67 28.87 24.56
C ALA A 63 -29.24 29.23 24.10
N MET A 64 -28.23 28.67 24.76
CA MET A 64 -26.87 28.70 24.23
C MET A 64 -26.69 27.56 23.24
N THR A 65 -26.94 27.85 21.96
CA THR A 65 -26.21 27.21 20.88
C THR A 65 -24.75 27.64 21.01
N VAL A 66 -23.90 26.76 21.53
CA VAL A 66 -22.45 26.93 21.43
C VAL A 66 -22.07 26.65 19.97
N ILE A 67 -22.07 27.70 19.15
CA ILE A 67 -21.30 27.70 17.91
C ILE A 67 -19.85 27.85 18.37
N ALA A 68 -19.14 26.72 18.49
CA ALA A 68 -17.69 26.71 18.56
C ALA A 68 -17.15 27.15 17.19
N SER A 69 -17.08 28.46 16.99
CA SER A 69 -16.42 29.05 15.83
C SER A 69 -14.90 28.99 16.01
N GLY A 70 -14.25 28.31 15.08
CA GLY A 70 -12.88 28.59 14.67
C GLY A 70 -11.79 28.26 15.69
N SER A 71 -11.51 26.96 15.85
CA SER A 71 -10.12 26.56 16.03
C SER A 71 -9.52 26.46 14.64
N GLY A 72 -8.50 27.27 14.37
CA GLY A 72 -7.72 27.14 13.15
C GLY A 72 -7.30 25.69 13.00
N TRP A 73 -7.65 25.12 11.86
CA TRP A 73 -7.09 23.86 11.41
C TRP A 73 -5.59 24.10 11.29
N LEU A 74 -4.83 23.73 12.32
CA LEU A 74 -3.49 23.23 12.08
C LEU A 74 -3.70 22.08 11.11
N ALA A 75 -3.00 22.10 9.97
CA ALA A 75 -3.02 21.00 9.03
C ALA A 75 -2.67 19.73 9.83
N GLU A 76 -3.70 18.93 10.13
CA GLU A 76 -3.56 17.62 10.71
C GLU A 76 -2.64 16.87 9.76
N GLY A 77 -1.43 16.54 10.23
CA GLY A 77 -0.50 15.74 9.46
C GLY A 77 -1.24 14.47 9.02
N GLN A 78 -1.13 14.14 7.74
CA GLN A 78 -1.69 12.93 7.15
C GLN A 78 -1.65 11.75 8.14
N PRO A 79 -2.81 11.09 8.43
CA PRO A 79 -2.83 9.96 9.34
C PRO A 79 -1.85 8.89 8.85
N GLU A 80 -1.09 8.39 9.81
CA GLU A 80 0.07 7.53 9.62
C GLU A 80 -0.28 6.29 8.79
N ALA A 81 0.56 5.93 7.81
CA ALA A 81 0.46 4.63 7.15
C ALA A 81 0.86 3.54 8.15
N LYS A 82 -0.13 2.99 8.85
CA LYS A 82 -0.01 1.79 9.69
C LYS A 82 -0.86 0.72 9.05
N PHE A 83 -0.22 -0.22 8.36
CA PHE A 83 -0.94 -1.31 7.73
C PHE A 83 -1.45 -2.22 8.84
N LYS A 84 -2.76 -2.42 8.87
CA LYS A 84 -3.39 -3.33 9.82
C LYS A 84 -2.91 -4.74 9.53
N CYS A 85 -2.41 -5.41 10.56
CA CYS A 85 -2.06 -6.81 10.45
C CYS A 85 -2.44 -7.56 11.72
N SER A 86 -3.07 -8.71 11.57
CA SER A 86 -3.67 -9.48 12.63
C SER A 86 -2.77 -10.66 13.04
N GLY A 87 -2.70 -10.93 14.34
CA GLY A 87 -1.92 -12.03 14.89
C GLY A 87 -0.40 -11.84 14.82
N GLU A 88 0.34 -12.91 15.12
CA GLU A 88 1.80 -12.97 15.11
C GLU A 88 2.25 -13.80 13.90
N ALA A 89 2.20 -13.20 12.71
CA ALA A 89 2.52 -13.83 11.43
C ALA A 89 3.77 -13.23 10.78
N THR A 90 4.42 -14.01 9.92
CA THR A 90 5.49 -13.54 9.04
C THR A 90 5.18 -13.88 7.58
N CYS A 91 5.51 -12.98 6.68
CA CYS A 91 5.29 -13.12 5.25
C CYS A 91 6.29 -12.22 4.49
N HIS A 92 6.07 -12.02 3.20
CA HIS A 92 6.80 -11.03 2.40
C HIS A 92 5.89 -9.87 2.04
N GLY A 93 6.37 -8.64 2.23
CA GLY A 93 5.75 -7.41 1.73
C GLY A 93 6.52 -6.86 0.53
N LEU A 94 5.90 -5.91 -0.18
CA LEU A 94 6.52 -5.14 -1.25
C LEU A 94 6.46 -3.65 -0.93
N ALA A 95 7.46 -2.89 -1.33
CA ALA A 95 7.43 -1.42 -1.25
C ALA A 95 7.86 -0.79 -2.56
N ASP A 96 7.31 0.39 -2.85
CA ASP A 96 7.77 1.23 -3.93
C ASP A 96 9.06 1.96 -3.60
N TYR A 97 10.06 1.80 -4.46
CA TYR A 97 11.22 2.65 -4.41
C TYR A 97 11.40 3.40 -5.73
N LYS A 98 11.51 4.71 -5.62
CA LYS A 98 11.91 5.60 -6.72
C LYS A 98 13.00 6.54 -6.24
N ASN A 99 13.93 6.87 -7.13
CA ASN A 99 15.00 7.81 -6.85
C ASN A 99 14.97 8.91 -7.91
N SER A 100 15.13 10.17 -7.49
CA SER A 100 15.18 11.32 -8.40
C SER A 100 16.43 11.31 -9.28
N ASN A 101 17.48 10.60 -8.86
CA ASN A 101 18.69 10.38 -9.63
C ASN A 101 18.73 8.95 -10.18
N ALA A 102 19.46 8.76 -11.28
CA ALA A 102 19.72 7.43 -11.81
C ALA A 102 20.44 6.56 -10.76
N THR A 103 20.07 5.29 -10.69
CA THR A 103 20.66 4.33 -9.74
C THR A 103 20.81 2.96 -10.38
N THR A 104 21.16 1.93 -9.60
CA THR A 104 21.28 0.54 -10.08
C THR A 104 20.53 -0.43 -9.16
N LEU A 105 20.14 -1.59 -9.67
CA LEU A 105 19.51 -2.62 -8.82
C LEU A 105 20.41 -3.06 -7.65
N ARG A 106 21.74 -3.09 -7.83
CA ARG A 106 22.68 -3.41 -6.75
C ARG A 106 22.67 -2.35 -5.64
N HIS A 107 22.53 -1.08 -6.00
CA HIS A 107 22.40 -0.02 -5.01
C HIS A 107 21.10 -0.19 -4.21
N ILE A 108 19.97 -0.43 -4.89
CA ILE A 108 18.66 -0.68 -4.26
C ILE A 108 18.72 -1.91 -3.35
N GLN A 109 19.30 -3.01 -3.85
CA GLN A 109 19.51 -4.25 -3.09
C GLN A 109 20.27 -3.97 -1.79
N THR A 110 21.35 -3.20 -1.86
CA THR A 110 22.17 -2.85 -0.69
C THR A 110 21.41 -1.95 0.28
N LEU A 111 20.71 -0.93 -0.24
CA LEU A 111 19.95 0.03 0.55
C LEU A 111 18.82 -0.63 1.35
N PHE A 112 18.11 -1.58 0.73
CA PHE A 112 17.00 -2.31 1.36
C PHE A 112 17.43 -3.58 2.09
N ASN A 113 18.72 -3.94 2.05
CA ASN A 113 19.26 -5.21 2.55
C ASN A 113 18.55 -6.45 1.96
N VAL A 114 18.17 -6.40 0.68
CA VAL A 114 17.56 -7.54 0.00
C VAL A 114 18.64 -8.61 -0.23
N LYS A 115 18.40 -9.80 0.32
CA LYS A 115 19.40 -10.87 0.36
C LYS A 115 19.79 -11.36 -1.03
N HIS A 116 18.81 -11.60 -1.91
CA HIS A 116 19.03 -12.10 -3.25
C HIS A 116 18.56 -11.07 -4.29
N LEU A 117 19.45 -10.69 -5.22
CA LEU A 117 19.11 -9.74 -6.29
C LEU A 117 17.90 -10.22 -7.12
N LEU A 118 17.78 -11.53 -7.31
CA LEU A 118 16.71 -12.15 -8.08
C LEU A 118 15.32 -11.85 -7.50
N ASP A 119 15.21 -11.57 -6.20
CA ASP A 119 13.93 -11.20 -5.58
C ASP A 119 13.43 -9.87 -6.14
N ILE A 120 14.34 -8.89 -6.32
CA ILE A 120 14.01 -7.60 -6.95
C ILE A 120 13.72 -7.81 -8.44
N VAL A 121 14.55 -8.59 -9.14
CA VAL A 121 14.36 -8.86 -10.58
C VAL A 121 13.00 -9.50 -10.85
N GLY A 122 12.62 -10.51 -10.06
CA GLY A 122 11.36 -11.22 -10.15
C GLY A 122 10.14 -10.37 -9.81
N ALA A 123 10.21 -9.59 -8.72
CA ALA A 123 9.14 -8.67 -8.30
C ALA A 123 8.84 -7.57 -9.34
N ASN A 124 9.78 -7.29 -10.25
CA ASN A 124 9.64 -6.31 -11.32
C ASN A 124 9.50 -6.94 -12.71
N ASN A 125 9.35 -8.27 -12.79
CA ASN A 125 9.24 -9.02 -14.04
C ASN A 125 10.37 -8.71 -15.05
N LEU A 126 11.57 -8.45 -14.54
CA LEU A 126 12.75 -8.23 -15.38
C LEU A 126 13.30 -9.57 -15.87
N PRO A 127 14.06 -9.61 -17.00
CA PRO A 127 14.68 -10.84 -17.47
C PRO A 127 15.53 -11.53 -16.40
N SER A 128 15.47 -12.87 -16.31
CA SER A 128 16.16 -13.63 -15.25
C SER A 128 17.70 -13.59 -15.28
N ASN A 129 18.28 -13.01 -16.33
CA ASN A 129 19.71 -12.74 -16.47
C ASN A 129 20.08 -11.28 -16.14
N THR A 130 19.13 -10.45 -15.70
CA THR A 130 19.39 -9.07 -15.29
C THR A 130 20.40 -9.04 -14.15
N LEU A 131 21.45 -8.24 -14.35
CA LEU A 131 22.57 -8.09 -13.42
C LEU A 131 22.39 -6.88 -12.50
N GLY A 132 23.15 -6.85 -11.41
CA GLY A 132 23.06 -5.77 -10.42
C GLY A 132 23.44 -4.38 -10.94
N ASN A 133 24.19 -4.29 -12.05
CA ASN A 133 24.55 -3.04 -12.71
C ASN A 133 23.44 -2.51 -13.65
N TYR A 134 22.29 -3.18 -13.73
CA TYR A 134 21.14 -2.68 -14.47
C TYR A 134 20.76 -1.28 -13.96
N THR A 135 20.80 -0.31 -14.87
CA THR A 135 20.49 1.10 -14.58
C THR A 135 18.99 1.28 -14.44
N VAL A 136 18.59 1.86 -13.32
CA VAL A 136 17.24 2.35 -13.07
C VAL A 136 17.26 3.85 -13.35
N VAL A 137 16.45 4.28 -14.32
CA VAL A 137 16.40 5.69 -14.72
C VAL A 137 15.71 6.55 -13.64
N PRO A 138 15.96 7.87 -13.61
CA PRO A 138 15.29 8.77 -12.67
C PRO A 138 13.78 8.57 -12.62
N ASN A 139 13.24 8.52 -11.39
CA ASN A 139 11.82 8.37 -11.08
C ASN A 139 11.16 7.07 -11.58
N GLN A 140 11.93 6.11 -12.11
CA GLN A 140 11.42 4.77 -12.38
C GLN A 140 11.13 4.07 -11.05
N VAL A 141 9.91 3.56 -10.92
CA VAL A 141 9.48 2.79 -9.76
C VAL A 141 10.03 1.37 -9.83
N VAL A 142 10.63 0.91 -8.73
CA VAL A 142 11.11 -0.45 -8.50
C VAL A 142 10.38 -1.02 -7.29
N LYS A 143 9.70 -2.15 -7.47
CA LYS A 143 9.09 -2.91 -6.37
C LYS A 143 10.17 -3.67 -5.62
N VAL A 144 10.32 -3.41 -4.32
CA VAL A 144 11.36 -4.02 -3.50
C VAL A 144 10.72 -4.97 -2.47
N PRO A 145 11.01 -6.28 -2.53
CA PRO A 145 10.50 -7.22 -1.55
C PRO A 145 11.29 -7.14 -0.25
N PHE A 146 10.59 -7.33 0.87
CA PHE A 146 11.20 -7.39 2.19
C PHE A 146 10.41 -8.35 3.11
N PRO A 147 11.06 -8.96 4.11
CA PRO A 147 10.34 -9.78 5.09
C PRO A 147 9.44 -8.90 5.95
N CYS A 148 8.19 -9.30 6.14
CA CYS A 148 7.21 -8.64 6.99
C CYS A 148 7.01 -9.44 8.27
N LYS A 149 6.81 -8.75 9.39
CA LYS A 149 6.38 -9.34 10.65
C LYS A 149 5.21 -8.55 11.23
N CYS A 150 4.17 -9.27 11.60
CA CYS A 150 3.01 -8.71 12.26
C CYS A 150 3.12 -8.82 13.78
N GLY A 151 2.63 -7.79 14.45
CA GLY A 151 2.55 -7.71 15.90
C GLY A 151 1.88 -6.41 16.33
N ASN A 152 1.20 -6.44 17.48
CA ASN A 152 0.45 -5.29 18.01
C ASN A 152 -0.56 -4.68 17.01
N ASN A 153 -1.29 -5.52 16.26
CA ASN A 153 -2.26 -5.14 15.23
C ASN A 153 -1.69 -4.37 14.02
N THR A 154 -0.36 -4.38 13.86
CA THR A 154 0.33 -3.71 12.75
C THR A 154 1.37 -4.64 12.14
N GLY A 155 1.68 -4.46 10.85
CA GLY A 155 2.81 -5.14 10.23
C GLY A 155 3.92 -4.15 9.86
N LEU A 156 5.15 -4.52 10.22
CA LEU A 156 6.35 -3.76 9.89
C LEU A 156 7.42 -4.70 9.33
N SER A 157 8.33 -4.15 8.55
CA SER A 157 9.44 -4.92 7.98
C SER A 157 10.28 -5.58 9.07
N ASN A 158 10.62 -6.86 8.91
CA ASN A 158 11.24 -7.66 9.96
C ASN A 158 12.75 -7.36 10.09
N GLY A 159 13.09 -6.29 10.79
CA GLY A 159 14.48 -5.93 11.15
C GLY A 159 15.35 -5.40 10.02
N VAL A 160 14.81 -5.31 8.80
CA VAL A 160 15.45 -4.74 7.60
C VAL A 160 14.47 -3.79 6.87
N PRO A 161 14.94 -2.77 6.14
CA PRO A 161 16.34 -2.37 5.99
C PRO A 161 16.97 -1.81 7.27
N ARG A 162 18.29 -1.89 7.31
CA ARG A 162 19.15 -1.25 8.32
C ARG A 162 20.04 -0.23 7.63
N TYR A 163 19.79 1.05 7.91
CA TYR A 163 20.52 2.16 7.33
C TYR A 163 21.61 2.65 8.28
N LYS A 164 22.86 2.70 7.81
CA LYS A 164 23.99 3.27 8.55
C LYS A 164 24.03 4.77 8.32
N ILE A 165 23.82 5.55 9.37
CA ILE A 165 23.77 7.02 9.34
C ILE A 165 25.11 7.56 8.83
N LYS A 166 25.05 8.45 7.85
CA LYS A 166 26.20 9.15 7.27
C LYS A 166 26.34 10.53 7.88
N GLU A 167 27.52 11.11 7.74
CA GLU A 167 27.77 12.49 8.14
C GLU A 167 26.83 13.44 7.38
N GLY A 168 26.16 14.34 8.11
CA GLY A 168 25.20 15.29 7.55
C GLY A 168 23.78 14.74 7.35
N ASP A 169 23.52 13.45 7.63
CA ASP A 169 22.17 12.92 7.57
C ASP A 169 21.27 13.54 8.64
N THR A 170 20.01 13.75 8.29
CA THR A 170 18.92 14.05 9.22
C THR A 170 17.87 12.95 9.13
N LEU A 171 17.09 12.73 10.20
CA LEU A 171 16.07 11.68 10.20
C LEU A 171 14.99 11.92 9.14
N SER A 172 14.65 13.19 8.87
CA SER A 172 13.75 13.57 7.78
C SER A 172 14.37 13.35 6.40
N GLY A 173 15.64 13.69 6.20
CA GLY A 173 16.33 13.42 4.94
C GLY A 173 16.42 11.92 4.63
N ILE A 174 16.69 11.10 5.64
CA ILE A 174 16.67 9.64 5.50
C ILE A 174 15.26 9.16 5.10
N ALA A 175 14.22 9.62 5.79
CA ALA A 175 12.84 9.24 5.50
C ALA A 175 12.38 9.66 4.09
N ASP A 176 12.45 10.96 3.80
CA ASP A 176 11.84 11.56 2.62
C ASP A 176 12.71 11.42 1.36
N THR A 177 14.04 11.43 1.51
CA THR A 177 14.97 11.40 0.37
C THR A 177 15.59 10.02 0.16
N VAL A 178 16.17 9.42 1.20
CA VAL A 178 16.88 8.14 1.06
C VAL A 178 15.89 6.99 0.84
N PHE A 179 14.79 6.96 1.61
CA PHE A 179 13.72 5.96 1.48
C PHE A 179 12.48 6.49 0.77
N ALA A 180 12.64 7.58 0.01
CA ALA A 180 11.64 8.13 -0.90
C ALA A 180 10.25 8.42 -0.27
N GLY A 181 10.19 8.72 1.03
CA GLY A 181 8.94 9.02 1.72
C GLY A 181 8.07 7.81 2.05
N LEU A 182 8.60 6.58 1.92
CA LEU A 182 7.92 5.35 2.34
C LEU A 182 7.58 5.32 3.83
N MET A 183 8.23 6.15 4.62
CA MET A 183 8.06 6.28 6.06
C MET A 183 8.18 7.74 6.44
N LYS A 184 7.51 8.17 7.51
CA LYS A 184 7.75 9.46 8.14
C LYS A 184 8.85 9.33 9.20
N TYR A 185 9.62 10.40 9.40
CA TYR A 185 10.74 10.38 10.35
C TYR A 185 10.31 10.05 11.78
N GLN A 186 9.10 10.46 12.20
CA GLN A 186 8.55 10.16 13.52
C GLN A 186 8.37 8.66 13.74
N GLN A 187 7.99 7.92 12.69
CA GLN A 187 7.84 6.47 12.77
C GLN A 187 9.21 5.79 12.94
N ILE A 188 10.22 6.28 12.21
CA ILE A 188 11.61 5.82 12.38
C ILE A 188 12.10 6.13 13.80
N GLN A 189 11.81 7.33 14.32
CA GLN A 189 12.18 7.75 15.67
C GLN A 189 11.62 6.80 16.73
N VAL A 190 10.31 6.56 16.69
CA VAL A 190 9.61 5.69 17.65
C VAL A 190 10.12 4.25 17.56
N ALA A 191 10.26 3.71 16.35
CA ALA A 191 10.71 2.32 16.15
C ALA A 191 12.15 2.09 16.63
N ASN A 192 13.00 3.11 16.54
CA ASN A 192 14.39 3.04 17.01
C ASN A 192 14.57 3.59 18.43
N LYS A 193 13.47 3.94 19.12
CA LYS A 193 13.48 4.47 20.50
C LYS A 193 14.41 5.67 20.67
N LEU A 194 14.46 6.54 19.65
CA LEU A 194 15.32 7.72 19.65
C LEU A 194 14.69 8.82 20.53
N PRO A 195 15.38 9.31 21.56
CA PRO A 195 14.84 10.36 22.43
C PRO A 195 14.58 11.68 21.69
N ASP A 196 15.44 12.03 20.73
CA ASP A 196 15.35 13.26 19.94
C ASP A 196 15.65 12.95 18.47
N ALA A 197 14.73 13.29 17.56
CA ALA A 197 14.88 13.09 16.12
C ALA A 197 15.99 13.96 15.50
N ASN A 198 16.37 15.06 16.15
CA ASN A 198 17.42 15.96 15.68
C ASN A 198 18.82 15.52 16.12
N ASN A 199 18.91 14.54 17.02
CA ASN A 199 20.16 14.07 17.58
C ASN A 199 20.42 12.61 17.17
N ILE A 200 20.90 12.43 15.95
CA ILE A 200 21.34 11.14 15.41
C ILE A 200 22.85 11.19 15.15
N THR A 201 23.55 10.08 15.41
CA THR A 201 25.01 10.01 15.33
C THR A 201 25.45 9.28 14.06
N ALA A 202 26.38 9.87 13.31
CA ALA A 202 26.97 9.20 12.16
C ALA A 202 27.67 7.90 12.58
N GLY A 203 27.49 6.84 11.79
CA GLY A 203 27.98 5.50 12.09
C GLY A 203 26.97 4.59 12.79
N ASP A 204 25.98 5.15 13.49
CA ASP A 204 24.88 4.39 14.08
C ASP A 204 23.99 3.76 13.01
N THR A 205 23.25 2.73 13.38
CA THR A 205 22.38 1.99 12.45
C THR A 205 20.92 2.09 12.86
N LEU A 206 20.09 2.62 11.97
CA LEU A 206 18.64 2.71 12.10
C LEU A 206 17.97 1.54 11.40
N TRP A 207 17.00 0.90 12.06
CA TRP A 207 16.03 0.06 11.37
C TRP A 207 14.95 0.95 10.73
N ILE A 208 14.65 0.70 9.46
CA ILE A 208 13.61 1.42 8.72
C ILE A 208 12.36 0.52 8.69
N PRO A 209 11.31 0.85 9.46
CA PRO A 209 10.21 -0.07 9.71
C PRO A 209 9.13 0.09 8.63
N LEU A 210 9.39 -0.39 7.41
CA LEU A 210 8.45 -0.25 6.28
C LEU A 210 7.10 -0.88 6.61
N PRO A 211 5.97 -0.27 6.24
CA PRO A 211 4.66 -0.80 6.58
C PRO A 211 4.33 -2.00 5.70
N CYS A 212 3.71 -3.02 6.27
CA CYS A 212 3.31 -4.23 5.56
C CYS A 212 2.17 -4.94 6.30
N SER A 213 1.60 -5.97 5.68
CA SER A 213 0.67 -6.87 6.35
C SER A 213 0.78 -8.28 5.77
N CYS A 214 0.34 -9.26 6.55
CA CYS A 214 0.23 -10.66 6.20
C CYS A 214 -1.23 -11.14 6.20
N ASP A 215 -2.18 -10.23 6.40
CA ASP A 215 -3.59 -10.55 6.42
C ASP A 215 -4.08 -10.96 5.03
N GLN A 216 -5.07 -11.83 4.98
CA GLN A 216 -5.80 -12.07 3.74
C GLN A 216 -6.83 -10.96 3.51
N VAL A 217 -7.16 -10.70 2.25
CA VAL A 217 -8.21 -9.74 1.89
C VAL A 217 -9.40 -10.53 1.35
N GLY A 218 -10.45 -10.63 2.18
CA GLY A 218 -11.56 -11.53 1.91
C GLY A 218 -11.08 -12.99 1.91
N SER A 219 -11.37 -13.72 0.83
CA SER A 219 -10.92 -15.11 0.62
C SER A 219 -9.62 -15.21 -0.19
N SER A 220 -9.00 -14.09 -0.56
CA SER A 220 -7.83 -14.06 -1.43
C SER A 220 -6.54 -13.88 -0.64
N SER A 221 -5.54 -14.73 -0.93
CA SER A 221 -4.16 -14.48 -0.53
C SER A 221 -3.57 -13.36 -1.38
N VAL A 222 -2.96 -12.38 -0.71
CA VAL A 222 -2.41 -11.18 -1.35
C VAL A 222 -1.03 -10.88 -0.82
N VAL A 223 -0.22 -10.18 -1.62
CA VAL A 223 0.98 -9.50 -1.12
C VAL A 223 0.61 -8.05 -0.88
N HIS A 224 0.78 -7.60 0.36
CA HIS A 224 0.58 -6.20 0.72
C HIS A 224 1.74 -5.36 0.19
N TYR A 225 1.39 -4.36 -0.60
CA TYR A 225 2.32 -3.51 -1.32
C TYR A 225 2.16 -2.06 -0.88
N ALA A 226 3.22 -1.54 -0.26
CA ALA A 226 3.33 -0.15 0.16
C ALA A 226 3.59 0.75 -1.05
N HIS A 227 2.51 1.25 -1.63
CA HIS A 227 2.50 2.11 -2.81
C HIS A 227 2.54 3.59 -2.42
N LEU A 228 3.53 4.33 -2.92
CA LEU A 228 3.59 5.78 -2.68
C LEU A 228 2.76 6.51 -3.73
N VAL A 229 1.65 7.11 -3.28
CA VAL A 229 0.68 7.80 -4.14
C VAL A 229 1.34 8.95 -4.89
N GLU A 230 1.15 8.98 -6.21
CA GLU A 230 1.70 10.03 -7.06
C GLU A 230 0.75 11.23 -7.18
N SER A 231 1.30 12.37 -7.60
CA SER A 231 0.47 13.55 -7.84
C SER A 231 -0.51 13.29 -8.98
N GLY A 232 -1.79 13.53 -8.73
CA GLY A 232 -2.87 13.29 -9.68
C GLY A 232 -3.41 11.87 -9.71
N SER A 233 -2.92 10.95 -8.87
CA SER A 233 -3.52 9.62 -8.70
C SER A 233 -4.95 9.71 -8.13
N SER A 234 -5.79 8.74 -8.47
CA SER A 234 -7.13 8.56 -7.88
C SER A 234 -7.30 7.11 -7.41
N ILE A 235 -8.17 6.90 -6.40
CA ILE A 235 -8.50 5.55 -5.92
C ILE A 235 -9.02 4.66 -7.05
N GLU A 236 -9.80 5.21 -7.97
CA GLU A 236 -10.32 4.50 -9.15
C GLU A 236 -9.20 4.01 -10.07
N ALA A 237 -8.29 4.90 -10.46
CA ALA A 237 -7.18 4.54 -11.35
C ALA A 237 -6.24 3.52 -10.70
N LEU A 238 -5.95 3.68 -9.40
CA LEU A 238 -5.12 2.74 -8.64
C LEU A 238 -5.80 1.37 -8.51
N ALA A 239 -7.11 1.34 -8.23
CA ALA A 239 -7.86 0.09 -8.15
C ALA A 239 -7.81 -0.68 -9.47
N GLN A 240 -8.02 0.01 -10.60
CA GLN A 240 -7.90 -0.58 -11.93
C GLN A 240 -6.48 -1.07 -12.22
N GLN A 241 -5.47 -0.23 -11.96
CA GLN A 241 -4.06 -0.56 -12.21
C GLN A 241 -3.62 -1.83 -11.48
N TYR A 242 -4.06 -2.02 -10.24
CA TYR A 242 -3.67 -3.16 -9.41
C TYR A 242 -4.71 -4.28 -9.38
N SER A 243 -5.72 -4.25 -10.27
CA SER A 243 -6.76 -5.27 -10.39
C SER A 243 -7.48 -5.57 -9.06
N THR A 244 -7.81 -4.50 -8.33
CA THR A 244 -8.61 -4.53 -7.10
C THR A 244 -9.82 -3.61 -7.22
N THR A 245 -10.57 -3.40 -6.14
CA THR A 245 -11.73 -2.49 -6.14
C THR A 245 -11.47 -1.25 -5.31
N GLN A 246 -12.16 -0.15 -5.65
CA GLN A 246 -12.12 1.08 -4.86
C GLN A 246 -12.50 0.80 -3.40
N GLN A 247 -13.57 0.03 -3.18
CA GLN A 247 -14.04 -0.31 -1.83
C GLN A 247 -12.96 -1.02 -1.00
N ILE A 248 -12.21 -1.96 -1.62
CA ILE A 248 -11.11 -2.65 -0.94
C ILE A 248 -10.01 -1.64 -0.57
N LEU A 249 -9.56 -0.81 -1.51
CA LEU A 249 -8.52 0.19 -1.23
C LEU A 249 -8.94 1.18 -0.14
N LEU A 250 -10.16 1.70 -0.20
CA LEU A 250 -10.70 2.63 0.79
C LEU A 250 -10.74 1.98 2.18
N SER A 251 -11.28 0.76 2.26
CA SER A 251 -11.44 0.04 3.54
C SER A 251 -10.11 -0.36 4.18
N LEU A 252 -9.14 -0.83 3.39
CA LEU A 252 -7.80 -1.19 3.88
C LEU A 252 -7.05 0.01 4.44
N ASN A 253 -7.27 1.18 3.83
CA ASN A 253 -6.52 2.40 4.14
C ASN A 253 -7.30 3.37 5.05
N GLY A 254 -8.50 3.02 5.50
CA GLY A 254 -9.34 3.88 6.34
C GLY A 254 -9.68 5.22 5.67
N ILE A 255 -9.91 5.20 4.35
CA ILE A 255 -10.23 6.40 3.57
C ILE A 255 -11.76 6.44 3.36
N ASP A 256 -12.42 7.43 3.94
CA ASP A 256 -13.88 7.59 3.83
C ASP A 256 -14.29 8.25 2.50
N ASP A 257 -13.59 9.31 2.09
CA ASP A 257 -13.81 10.02 0.82
C ASP A 257 -12.66 9.70 -0.16
N PRO A 258 -12.91 9.07 -1.32
CA PRO A 258 -11.90 8.82 -2.34
C PRO A 258 -11.13 10.07 -2.80
N LYS A 259 -11.74 11.25 -2.69
CA LYS A 259 -11.11 12.55 -3.06
C LYS A 259 -10.13 13.07 -2.02
N SER A 260 -10.09 12.45 -0.84
CA SER A 260 -9.14 12.81 0.23
C SER A 260 -7.75 12.20 0.05
N LEU A 261 -7.57 11.33 -0.95
CA LEU A 261 -6.27 10.73 -1.29
C LEU A 261 -5.23 11.82 -1.59
N GLN A 262 -4.08 11.77 -0.93
CA GLN A 262 -3.03 12.77 -1.09
C GLN A 262 -1.77 12.20 -1.75
N ALA A 263 -1.11 13.01 -2.56
CA ALA A 263 0.21 12.69 -3.08
C ALA A 263 1.21 12.52 -1.93
N GLY A 264 2.06 11.50 -2.03
CA GLY A 264 3.03 11.14 -0.99
C GLY A 264 2.44 10.40 0.21
N GLN A 265 1.14 10.07 0.18
CA GLN A 265 0.56 9.09 1.09
C GLN A 265 1.06 7.68 0.70
N VAL A 266 1.35 6.84 1.69
CA VAL A 266 1.67 5.42 1.45
C VAL A 266 0.38 4.61 1.60
N LEU A 267 -0.05 4.00 0.51
CA LEU A 267 -1.28 3.23 0.40
C LEU A 267 -0.97 1.73 0.47
N ASP A 268 -1.72 1.00 1.29
CA ASP A 268 -1.76 -0.47 1.27
C ASP A 268 -2.56 -0.95 0.07
N VAL A 269 -1.85 -1.51 -0.90
CA VAL A 269 -2.44 -2.07 -2.11
C VAL A 269 -2.34 -3.60 -2.04
N PRO A 270 -3.46 -4.33 -2.04
CA PRO A 270 -3.45 -5.78 -2.00
C PRO A 270 -3.22 -6.36 -3.39
N LEU A 271 -2.00 -6.82 -3.67
CA LEU A 271 -1.70 -7.49 -4.94
C LEU A 271 -2.13 -8.95 -4.86
N ARG A 272 -3.10 -9.34 -5.69
CA ARG A 272 -3.56 -10.73 -5.74
C ARG A 272 -2.41 -11.68 -6.09
N ALA A 273 -2.18 -12.65 -5.22
CA ALA A 273 -1.20 -13.69 -5.43
C ALA A 273 -1.84 -14.91 -6.10
N CYS A 274 -1.03 -15.70 -6.80
CA CYS A 274 -1.48 -16.99 -7.30
C CYS A 274 -1.63 -18.01 -6.16
N SER A 275 -2.66 -18.84 -6.25
CA SER A 275 -2.87 -20.02 -5.41
C SER A 275 -1.71 -20.99 -5.60
N SER A 276 -1.15 -21.49 -4.51
CA SER A 276 -0.04 -22.45 -4.52
C SER A 276 -0.38 -23.69 -3.69
N SER A 277 0.25 -24.81 -4.03
CA SER A 277 0.14 -26.07 -3.30
C SER A 277 1.20 -26.19 -2.18
N VAL A 278 1.83 -25.08 -1.79
CA VAL A 278 2.90 -25.05 -0.79
C VAL A 278 2.33 -25.33 0.59
N LYS A 279 2.90 -26.33 1.26
CA LYS A 279 2.45 -26.79 2.58
C LYS A 279 2.90 -25.83 3.68
N ASN A 280 2.14 -25.80 4.78
CA ASN A 280 2.39 -24.93 5.93
C ASN A 280 3.67 -25.25 6.72
N ASP A 281 4.21 -26.45 6.56
CA ASP A 281 5.47 -26.90 7.17
C ASP A 281 6.70 -26.56 6.30
N SER A 282 6.49 -25.95 5.13
CA SER A 282 7.56 -25.53 4.24
C SER A 282 8.28 -24.28 4.74
N LEU A 283 9.58 -24.18 4.46
CA LEU A 283 10.41 -23.01 4.79
C LEU A 283 10.07 -21.74 3.99
N ASP A 284 9.35 -21.86 2.87
CA ASP A 284 8.83 -20.74 2.07
C ASP A 284 7.32 -20.52 2.24
N PHE A 285 6.69 -21.11 3.26
CA PHE A 285 5.29 -20.85 3.52
C PHE A 285 5.07 -19.46 4.18
N PRO A 286 4.06 -18.68 3.78
CA PRO A 286 3.23 -18.84 2.58
C PRO A 286 3.97 -18.31 1.33
N LEU A 287 4.10 -19.13 0.28
CA LEU A 287 4.71 -18.70 -0.98
C LEU A 287 3.72 -17.86 -1.78
N LEU A 288 3.85 -16.54 -1.68
CA LEU A 288 2.98 -15.57 -2.32
C LEU A 288 3.71 -14.89 -3.48
N VAL A 289 3.18 -15.06 -4.69
CA VAL A 289 3.73 -14.45 -5.92
C VAL A 289 2.62 -13.63 -6.59
N PRO A 290 2.75 -12.28 -6.65
CA PRO A 290 1.78 -11.41 -7.30
C PRO A 290 1.63 -11.66 -8.79
N ASN A 291 0.47 -11.31 -9.35
CA ASN A 291 0.25 -11.36 -10.80
C ASN A 291 1.37 -10.66 -11.61
N ALA A 292 1.73 -11.25 -12.73
CA ALA A 292 2.75 -10.79 -13.67
C ALA A 292 4.15 -10.66 -13.03
N THR A 293 4.45 -11.47 -12.01
CA THR A 293 5.79 -11.54 -11.39
C THR A 293 6.25 -12.99 -11.27
N TYR A 294 7.51 -13.17 -10.89
CA TYR A 294 8.04 -14.49 -10.56
C TYR A 294 8.99 -14.41 -9.37
N THR A 295 9.30 -15.56 -8.79
CA THR A 295 10.27 -15.70 -7.70
C THR A 295 11.11 -16.95 -7.86
N TYR A 296 12.26 -16.98 -7.19
CA TYR A 296 13.06 -18.19 -7.01
C TYR A 296 12.95 -18.64 -5.56
N THR A 297 12.70 -19.93 -5.36
CA THR A 297 12.59 -20.55 -4.03
C THR A 297 13.42 -21.84 -3.98
N ALA A 298 13.41 -22.50 -2.81
CA ALA A 298 14.17 -23.71 -2.55
C ALA A 298 15.65 -23.56 -2.91
N ASN A 299 16.31 -22.56 -2.32
CA ASN A 299 17.70 -22.21 -2.64
C ASN A 299 17.93 -22.06 -4.15
N GLU A 300 17.08 -21.27 -4.80
CA GLU A 300 17.13 -20.98 -6.24
C GLU A 300 16.92 -22.17 -7.17
N CYS A 301 16.55 -23.36 -6.69
CA CYS A 301 16.30 -24.53 -7.52
C CYS A 301 14.95 -24.50 -8.25
N VAL A 302 13.96 -23.83 -7.69
CA VAL A 302 12.60 -23.75 -8.25
C VAL A 302 12.31 -22.30 -8.60
N LYS A 303 11.82 -22.07 -9.81
CA LYS A 303 11.29 -20.79 -10.24
C LYS A 303 9.77 -20.89 -10.30
N CYS A 304 9.06 -19.96 -9.68
CA CYS A 304 7.60 -19.91 -9.71
C CYS A 304 7.13 -18.57 -10.27
N LYS A 305 6.23 -18.60 -11.26
CA LYS A 305 5.63 -17.44 -11.90
C LYS A 305 4.13 -17.39 -11.58
N CYS A 306 3.61 -16.20 -11.38
CA CYS A 306 2.19 -15.95 -11.32
C CYS A 306 1.73 -15.11 -12.52
N ASP A 307 0.65 -15.53 -13.15
CA ASP A 307 0.05 -14.86 -14.30
C ASP A 307 -1.46 -15.11 -14.28
N SER A 308 -2.25 -14.04 -14.37
CA SER A 308 -3.72 -14.09 -14.31
C SER A 308 -4.32 -14.90 -15.46
N SER A 309 -3.59 -15.10 -16.55
CA SER A 309 -4.01 -15.98 -17.66
C SER A 309 -4.10 -17.46 -17.30
N ASN A 310 -3.50 -17.89 -16.18
CA ASN A 310 -3.56 -19.27 -15.69
C ASN A 310 -4.50 -19.40 -14.47
N ASP A 311 -5.61 -18.65 -14.48
CA ASP A 311 -6.62 -18.63 -13.42
C ASP A 311 -6.04 -18.39 -12.02
N TYR A 312 -4.98 -17.58 -11.94
CA TYR A 312 -4.22 -17.34 -10.71
C TYR A 312 -3.68 -18.63 -10.06
N THR A 313 -3.29 -19.62 -10.84
CA THR A 313 -2.59 -20.82 -10.36
C THR A 313 -1.09 -20.65 -10.51
N LEU A 314 -0.33 -20.87 -9.42
CA LEU A 314 1.12 -20.68 -9.40
C LEU A 314 1.80 -21.72 -10.29
N GLN A 315 2.55 -21.26 -11.30
CA GLN A 315 3.27 -22.13 -12.22
C GLN A 315 4.73 -22.21 -11.79
N CYS A 316 5.20 -23.39 -11.40
CA CYS A 316 6.60 -23.60 -11.01
C CYS A 316 7.34 -24.48 -12.03
N GLU A 317 8.65 -24.31 -12.12
CA GLU A 317 9.55 -25.06 -12.99
C GLU A 317 10.96 -25.17 -12.35
N PRO A 318 11.77 -26.18 -12.71
CA PRO A 318 13.19 -26.19 -12.36
C PRO A 318 13.92 -24.98 -12.93
N SER A 319 14.66 -24.26 -12.09
CA SER A 319 15.30 -22.99 -12.45
C SER A 319 16.53 -23.12 -13.35
N GLN A 320 17.12 -24.32 -13.40
CA GLN A 320 18.43 -24.61 -14.01
C GLN A 320 19.60 -23.79 -13.41
N ARG A 321 19.42 -23.25 -12.20
CA ARG A 321 20.44 -22.49 -11.47
C ARG A 321 21.17 -23.35 -10.45
N ASN A 322 22.40 -22.94 -10.15
CA ASN A 322 23.15 -23.52 -9.04
C ASN A 322 22.58 -23.03 -7.70
N PRO A 323 22.29 -23.94 -6.75
CA PRO A 323 21.73 -23.56 -5.47
C PRO A 323 22.74 -22.88 -4.55
N THR A 324 22.25 -21.98 -3.69
CA THR A 324 23.12 -21.27 -2.73
C THR A 324 23.56 -22.15 -1.55
N ASN A 325 22.70 -23.05 -1.06
CA ASN A 325 22.94 -23.84 0.17
C ASN A 325 23.02 -25.36 -0.05
N TRP A 326 22.96 -25.80 -1.30
CA TRP A 326 23.11 -27.21 -1.67
C TRP A 326 24.25 -27.37 -2.66
N SER A 327 24.82 -28.56 -2.75
CA SER A 327 25.80 -28.87 -3.81
C SER A 327 25.14 -29.02 -5.18
N VAL A 328 23.94 -29.60 -5.21
CA VAL A 328 23.09 -29.79 -6.39
C VAL A 328 21.64 -29.69 -5.94
N CYS A 329 20.76 -29.24 -6.83
CA CYS A 329 19.33 -29.22 -6.56
C CYS A 329 18.78 -30.62 -6.27
N PRO A 330 18.01 -30.82 -5.17
CA PRO A 330 17.28 -32.05 -4.93
C PRO A 330 16.34 -32.40 -6.08
N SER A 331 15.94 -33.67 -6.16
CA SER A 331 14.99 -34.11 -7.19
C SER A 331 13.69 -33.31 -7.11
N MET A 332 13.19 -32.95 -8.29
CA MET A 332 11.92 -32.24 -8.52
C MET A 332 10.96 -33.12 -9.33
N GLU A 333 11.10 -34.45 -9.20
CA GLU A 333 10.34 -35.46 -9.95
C GLU A 333 9.18 -35.98 -9.10
N CYS A 334 7.95 -35.89 -9.63
CA CYS A 334 6.76 -36.44 -8.97
C CYS A 334 6.58 -37.93 -9.24
N SER A 335 6.94 -38.37 -10.45
CA SER A 335 6.78 -39.74 -10.95
C SER A 335 7.72 -39.91 -12.13
N LYS A 336 8.05 -41.15 -12.52
CA LYS A 336 9.01 -41.51 -13.58
C LYS A 336 8.95 -40.57 -14.79
N ASN A 337 9.93 -39.67 -14.91
CA ASN A 337 10.12 -38.61 -15.93
C ASN A 337 9.08 -37.46 -15.96
N ILE A 338 8.36 -37.22 -14.86
CA ILE A 338 7.42 -36.11 -14.68
C ILE A 338 8.00 -35.18 -13.62
N PHE A 339 8.47 -34.01 -14.05
CA PHE A 339 9.06 -32.99 -13.21
C PHE A 339 8.09 -31.83 -12.97
N ILE A 340 8.38 -30.99 -11.98
CA ILE A 340 7.60 -29.76 -11.70
C ILE A 340 7.39 -28.98 -13.01
N GLY A 341 6.16 -28.54 -13.24
CA GLY A 341 5.78 -27.75 -14.42
C GLY A 341 5.53 -28.57 -15.70
N THR A 342 5.75 -29.89 -15.68
CA THR A 342 5.36 -30.76 -16.80
C THR A 342 3.90 -31.19 -16.65
N THR A 343 3.14 -31.03 -17.74
CA THR A 343 1.77 -31.53 -17.86
C THR A 343 1.77 -32.71 -18.83
N THR A 344 1.50 -33.91 -18.33
CA THR A 344 1.34 -35.09 -19.19
C THR A 344 -0.14 -35.40 -19.36
N SER A 345 -0.64 -35.31 -20.58
CA SER A 345 -1.98 -35.79 -20.93
C SER A 345 -1.97 -37.32 -20.94
N THR A 346 -2.84 -37.93 -20.13
CA THR A 346 -3.07 -39.38 -20.11
C THR A 346 -4.32 -39.79 -20.90
N GLY A 347 -4.92 -38.86 -21.64
CA GLY A 347 -6.15 -39.03 -22.42
C GLY A 347 -6.74 -37.67 -22.85
N SER A 348 -7.91 -37.67 -23.48
CA SER A 348 -8.57 -36.44 -23.97
C SER A 348 -9.01 -35.47 -22.86
N CYS A 349 -9.12 -35.94 -21.62
CA CYS A 349 -9.70 -35.22 -20.49
C CYS A 349 -8.82 -35.16 -19.23
N ASN A 350 -7.81 -36.03 -19.12
CA ASN A 350 -7.10 -36.24 -17.86
C ASN A 350 -5.65 -35.83 -18.03
N SER A 351 -5.28 -34.70 -17.43
CA SER A 351 -3.89 -34.25 -17.38
C SER A 351 -3.31 -34.48 -15.99
N LYS A 352 -2.04 -34.86 -15.94
CA LYS A 352 -1.28 -34.98 -14.69
C LYS A 352 -0.30 -33.83 -14.63
N ILE A 353 -0.34 -33.10 -13.53
CA ILE A 353 0.49 -31.92 -13.26
C ILE A 353 1.33 -32.22 -12.02
N CYS A 354 2.64 -31.97 -12.11
CA CYS A 354 3.54 -32.07 -10.97
C CYS A 354 3.66 -30.70 -10.29
N ASP A 355 3.01 -30.58 -9.14
CA ASP A 355 2.96 -29.35 -8.34
C ASP A 355 4.13 -29.28 -7.36
N TYR A 356 4.67 -28.08 -7.17
CA TYR A 356 5.60 -27.77 -6.10
C TYR A 356 4.84 -27.60 -4.77
N ASN A 357 5.28 -28.30 -3.71
CA ASN A 357 4.67 -28.23 -2.38
C ASN A 357 5.55 -27.57 -1.31
N GLY A 358 6.72 -27.06 -1.66
CA GLY A 358 7.64 -26.47 -0.70
C GLY A 358 8.99 -27.16 -0.60
N TYR A 359 9.80 -26.77 0.37
CA TYR A 359 11.11 -27.36 0.64
C TYR A 359 11.47 -27.34 2.12
N SER A 360 12.35 -28.26 2.49
CA SER A 360 13.01 -28.32 3.80
C SER A 360 14.50 -28.05 3.63
N SER A 361 15.29 -28.14 4.71
CA SER A 361 16.76 -28.03 4.62
C SER A 361 17.41 -29.14 3.78
N ARG A 362 16.70 -30.27 3.52
CA ARG A 362 17.27 -31.45 2.87
C ARG A 362 16.66 -31.79 1.51
N ASN A 363 15.40 -31.44 1.26
CA ASN A 363 14.69 -31.86 0.05
C ASN A 363 13.71 -30.80 -0.45
N ILE A 364 13.29 -30.99 -1.71
CA ILE A 364 12.14 -30.33 -2.32
C ILE A 364 10.96 -31.29 -2.25
N SER A 365 9.79 -30.78 -1.88
CA SER A 365 8.54 -31.53 -1.81
C SER A 365 7.68 -31.25 -3.04
N VAL A 366 7.18 -32.30 -3.66
CA VAL A 366 6.36 -32.25 -4.88
C VAL A 366 5.20 -33.24 -4.79
N SER A 367 4.12 -32.98 -5.53
CA SER A 367 2.94 -33.85 -5.59
C SER A 367 2.36 -33.90 -6.99
N LEU A 368 1.92 -35.10 -7.39
CA LEU A 368 1.21 -35.29 -8.63
C LEU A 368 -0.29 -34.99 -8.42
N ARG A 369 -0.83 -34.02 -9.15
CA ARG A 369 -2.25 -33.71 -9.21
C ARG A 369 -2.83 -34.18 -10.55
N THR A 370 -4.03 -34.75 -10.51
CA THR A 370 -4.83 -35.02 -11.70
C THR A 370 -5.80 -33.86 -11.91
N ASP A 371 -5.80 -33.33 -13.12
CA ASP A 371 -6.75 -32.32 -13.58
C ASP A 371 -7.66 -32.97 -14.60
N ASP A 372 -8.90 -33.19 -14.20
CA ASP A 372 -9.96 -33.74 -15.03
C ASP A 372 -10.70 -32.56 -15.64
N SER A 373 -10.27 -32.12 -16.83
CA SER A 373 -10.82 -30.95 -17.52
C SER A 373 -12.16 -31.23 -18.23
N CYS A 374 -12.74 -32.40 -18.01
CA CYS A 374 -14.04 -32.77 -18.56
C CYS A 374 -15.11 -32.63 -17.47
N GLU A 375 -15.98 -31.63 -17.64
CA GLU A 375 -17.31 -31.71 -17.07
C GLU A 375 -17.91 -33.06 -17.49
N PRO A 376 -18.48 -33.85 -16.56
CA PRO A 376 -19.27 -35.00 -16.96
C PRO A 376 -20.39 -34.48 -17.89
N PRO A 377 -20.71 -35.16 -19.00
CA PRO A 377 -21.91 -34.82 -19.75
C PRO A 377 -23.07 -34.87 -18.77
N ASP A 378 -23.78 -33.75 -18.63
CA ASP A 378 -25.00 -33.66 -17.84
C ASP A 378 -25.86 -34.89 -18.15
N ALA A 379 -25.96 -35.81 -17.19
CA ALA A 379 -26.97 -36.85 -17.17
C ALA A 379 -28.32 -36.22 -16.78
N SER A 380 -28.70 -35.15 -17.49
CA SER A 380 -30.05 -34.65 -17.56
C SER A 380 -30.29 -34.28 -19.01
N GLY A 381 -30.89 -35.21 -19.75
CA GLY A 381 -31.46 -34.94 -21.05
C GLY A 381 -32.54 -33.86 -20.94
N ALA A 382 -32.13 -32.61 -21.06
CA ALA A 382 -32.99 -31.50 -21.41
C ALA A 382 -32.19 -30.62 -22.37
N SER A 383 -32.48 -30.78 -23.66
CA SER A 383 -31.98 -29.92 -24.72
C SER A 383 -32.28 -28.46 -24.36
N ARG A 384 -31.27 -27.70 -23.91
CA ARG A 384 -31.34 -26.25 -23.90
C ARG A 384 -31.19 -25.76 -25.33
N SER A 385 -32.31 -25.83 -26.04
CA SER A 385 -32.49 -25.13 -27.31
C SER A 385 -32.22 -23.64 -27.10
N THR A 386 -31.39 -23.07 -27.97
CA THR A 386 -31.05 -21.64 -28.10
C THR A 386 -32.23 -20.75 -28.51
N LEU A 387 -33.47 -21.20 -28.26
CA LEU A 387 -34.71 -20.49 -28.55
C LEU A 387 -35.44 -19.98 -27.29
N GLN A 388 -35.03 -20.39 -26.09
CA GLN A 388 -35.70 -20.01 -24.84
C GLN A 388 -35.13 -18.75 -24.16
N VAL A 389 -33.89 -18.38 -24.44
CA VAL A 389 -33.29 -17.13 -23.92
C VAL A 389 -33.80 -15.89 -24.67
N LEU A 390 -34.23 -16.05 -25.93
CA LEU A 390 -34.79 -14.96 -26.73
C LEU A 390 -36.26 -14.61 -26.38
N LEU A 391 -37.00 -15.52 -25.73
CA LEU A 391 -38.41 -15.31 -25.37
C LEU A 391 -38.58 -14.73 -23.95
N CYS A 392 -37.67 -15.01 -23.01
CA CYS A 392 -37.73 -14.41 -21.66
C CYS A 392 -37.25 -12.95 -21.62
N SER A 393 -36.35 -12.54 -22.52
CA SER A 393 -35.85 -11.14 -22.56
C SER A 393 -36.89 -10.17 -23.15
N ASN A 394 -37.72 -10.64 -24.09
CA ASN A 394 -38.78 -9.84 -24.72
C ASN A 394 -40.06 -9.73 -23.88
N LEU A 395 -40.32 -10.67 -22.95
CA LEU A 395 -41.50 -10.58 -22.08
C LEU A 395 -41.30 -9.53 -20.97
N PHE A 396 -40.08 -9.41 -20.43
CA PHE A 396 -39.75 -8.47 -19.35
C PHE A 396 -39.76 -7.01 -19.83
N THR A 397 -39.31 -6.77 -21.06
CA THR A 397 -39.31 -5.44 -21.70
C THR A 397 -40.73 -4.98 -22.08
N VAL A 398 -41.60 -5.89 -22.55
CA VAL A 398 -42.99 -5.57 -22.87
C VAL A 398 -43.83 -5.28 -21.61
N ILE A 399 -43.62 -6.01 -20.51
CA ILE A 399 -44.31 -5.76 -19.23
C ILE A 399 -43.93 -4.39 -18.65
N HIS A 400 -42.65 -4.00 -18.71
CA HIS A 400 -42.21 -2.68 -18.25
C HIS A 400 -42.74 -1.53 -19.13
N PHE A 401 -42.88 -1.74 -20.44
CA PHE A 401 -43.44 -0.72 -21.33
C PHE A 401 -44.95 -0.52 -21.12
N ILE A 402 -45.70 -1.59 -20.85
CA ILE A 402 -47.15 -1.52 -20.54
C ILE A 402 -47.39 -0.86 -19.17
N LEU A 403 -46.56 -1.17 -18.16
CA LEU A 403 -46.62 -0.50 -16.85
C LEU A 403 -46.25 0.98 -16.91
N PHE A 404 -45.32 1.36 -17.79
CA PHE A 404 -44.97 2.77 -18.00
C PHE A 404 -46.09 3.56 -18.73
N LEU A 405 -46.76 2.93 -19.70
CA LEU A 405 -47.91 3.54 -20.41
C LEU A 405 -49.15 3.70 -19.51
N LEU A 406 -49.36 2.79 -18.55
CA LEU A 406 -50.44 2.89 -17.55
C LEU A 406 -50.16 3.92 -16.43
N TYR A 407 -48.92 4.39 -16.31
CA TYR A 407 -48.52 5.40 -15.31
C TYR A 407 -48.52 6.84 -15.87
N VAL A 408 -48.57 6.99 -17.19
CA VAL A 408 -48.47 8.28 -17.91
C VAL A 408 -49.80 8.71 -18.55
N LEU A 409 -50.81 7.83 -18.55
CA LEU A 409 -52.23 8.13 -18.81
C LEU A 409 -52.98 8.24 -17.48
#